data_AF-A0A0F7TR71-F1
#
_entry.id   AF-A0A0F7TR71-F1
#
_cell.length_a   1.000
_cell.length_b   1.000
_cell.length_c   1.000
_cell.angle_alpha   90.00
_cell.angle_beta   90.00
_cell.angle_gamma   90.00
#
_symmetry.space_group_name_H-M   'P 1'
#
loop_
_entity.id
_entity.type
_entity.pdbx_description
1 polymer ?
#
loop_
_entity_poly.entity_id
_entity_poly.type
_entity_poly.pdbx_seq_one_letter_code
_entity_poly.pdbx_strand_id
1 'polypeptide(L)'
;MAYNGISMLRQQIRTDERIHGAIIQAPTATNSIPELTCTKYTIRSRTIERTRALGARVKKCLEAGALATECSVDIEETQIYADLVVNPPLCGCFQECMSDLGETILSHDELLMAGSTDQGNVSLIVPALHGLIGIPVSDGAKNQTRQFTAAAATDEAHRRMIIAGKAMAMSGWRLLVDDDFFGMTSVAFAEMKNTA
;
A
#
# COMPACT_ATOMS: atom_id res chain seq x y z
N MET A 1 -15.57 14.47 21.32
CA MET A 1 -16.01 13.08 21.66
C MET A 1 -15.40 12.03 20.73
N ALA A 2 -15.55 12.16 19.41
CA ALA A 2 -15.07 11.15 18.45
C ALA A 2 -13.57 10.79 18.57
N TYR A 3 -12.68 11.79 18.67
CA TYR A 3 -11.24 11.56 18.86
C TYR A 3 -10.92 10.71 20.09
N ASN A 4 -11.58 10.98 21.22
CA ASN A 4 -11.41 10.22 22.45
C ASN A 4 -11.92 8.78 22.31
N GLY A 5 -13.08 8.59 21.65
CA GLY A 5 -13.59 7.26 21.33
C GLY A 5 -12.61 6.44 20.50
N ILE A 6 -12.03 7.05 19.46
CA ILE A 6 -10.99 6.42 18.63
C ILE A 6 -9.72 6.16 19.44
N SER A 7 -9.34 7.06 20.35
CA SER A 7 -8.18 6.86 21.24
C SER A 7 -8.36 5.63 22.13
N MET A 8 -9.54 5.45 22.72
CA MET A 8 -9.84 4.28 23.55
C MET A 8 -9.98 3.01 22.70
N LEU A 9 -10.54 3.11 21.49
CA LEU A 9 -10.65 2.00 20.54
C LEU A 9 -9.29 1.33 20.28
N ARG A 10 -8.18 2.09 20.27
CA ARG A 10 -6.82 1.55 20.07
C ARG A 10 -6.40 0.50 21.09
N GLN A 11 -7.00 0.46 22.28
CA GLN A 11 -6.73 -0.61 23.23
C GLN A 11 -7.28 -1.98 22.75
N GLN A 12 -8.27 -1.95 21.85
CA GLN A 12 -9.06 -3.10 21.41
C GLN A 12 -8.83 -3.41 19.91
N ILE A 13 -7.71 -2.97 19.33
CA ILE A 13 -7.29 -3.30 17.96
C ILE A 13 -6.13 -4.30 18.01
N ARG A 14 -5.85 -4.98 16.88
CA ARG A 14 -4.71 -5.90 16.81
C ARG A 14 -3.37 -5.15 16.77
N THR A 15 -2.28 -5.84 17.14
CA THR A 15 -0.93 -5.27 17.19
C THR A 15 -0.36 -4.84 15.83
N ASP A 16 -0.92 -5.36 14.74
CA ASP A 16 -0.61 -5.04 13.35
C ASP A 16 -1.60 -4.04 12.71
N GLU A 17 -2.62 -3.60 13.45
CA GLU A 17 -3.60 -2.61 12.99
C GLU A 17 -3.17 -1.20 13.35
N ARG A 18 -3.47 -0.25 12.46
CA ARG A 18 -3.17 1.16 12.69
C ARG A 18 -4.38 2.03 12.37
N ILE A 19 -4.58 3.02 13.22
CA ILE A 19 -5.46 4.16 12.96
C ILE A 19 -4.55 5.39 13.01
N HIS A 20 -4.59 6.24 11.99
CA HIS A 20 -3.89 7.53 11.98
C HIS A 20 -4.94 8.60 11.75
N GLY A 21 -4.83 9.73 12.43
CA GLY A 21 -5.80 10.81 12.36
C GLY A 21 -5.11 12.16 12.29
N ALA A 22 -5.66 13.08 11.51
CA ALA A 22 -5.25 14.47 11.46
C ALA A 22 -6.48 15.37 11.52
N ILE A 23 -6.40 16.47 12.27
CA ILE A 23 -7.39 17.54 12.25
C ILE A 23 -7.03 18.44 11.07
N ILE A 24 -7.93 18.50 10.08
CA ILE A 24 -7.76 19.29 8.86
C ILE A 24 -8.26 20.71 9.08
N GLN A 25 -9.34 20.85 9.86
CA GLN A 25 -9.90 22.14 10.25
C GLN A 25 -10.20 22.11 11.75
N ALA A 26 -9.51 22.99 12.48
CA ALA A 26 -9.71 23.20 13.91
C ALA A 26 -10.38 24.55 14.16
N PRO A 27 -11.11 24.72 15.27
CA PRO A 27 -11.61 26.03 15.70
C PRO A 27 -10.46 27.03 15.88
N THR A 28 -10.66 28.27 15.43
CA THR A 28 -9.64 29.33 15.48
C THR A 28 -9.86 30.34 16.61
N ALA A 29 -11.09 30.45 17.12
CA ALA A 29 -11.46 31.33 18.23
C ALA A 29 -11.78 30.52 19.48
N THR A 30 -11.28 30.97 20.64
CA THR A 30 -11.45 30.27 21.93
C THR A 30 -12.78 30.58 22.61
N ASN A 31 -13.41 31.68 22.25
CA ASN A 31 -14.64 32.20 22.84
C ASN A 31 -15.87 32.03 21.94
N SER A 32 -15.72 31.36 20.78
CA SER A 32 -16.80 31.11 19.83
C SER A 32 -16.98 29.61 19.65
N ILE A 33 -18.24 29.15 19.66
CA ILE A 33 -18.55 27.74 19.44
C ILE A 33 -18.38 27.46 17.94
N PRO A 34 -17.55 26.48 17.53
CA PRO A 34 -17.30 26.18 16.12
C PRO A 34 -18.52 25.50 15.48
N GLU A 35 -18.85 25.90 14.26
CA GLU A 35 -19.90 25.26 13.44
C GLU A 35 -19.41 23.99 12.72
N LEU A 36 -18.11 23.89 12.45
CA LEU A 36 -17.50 22.81 11.67
C LEU A 36 -16.13 22.42 12.21
N THR A 37 -15.84 21.13 12.21
CA THR A 37 -14.50 20.56 12.43
C THR A 37 -14.32 19.42 11.45
N CYS A 38 -13.17 19.38 10.77
CA CYS A 38 -12.88 18.35 9.78
C CYS A 38 -11.67 17.52 10.22
N THR A 39 -11.78 16.20 10.10
CA THR A 39 -10.70 15.27 10.42
C THR A 39 -10.52 14.27 9.29
N LYS A 40 -9.28 13.88 9.02
CA LYS A 40 -8.93 12.81 8.08
C LYS A 40 -8.36 11.64 8.85
N TYR A 41 -8.90 10.45 8.61
CA TYR A 41 -8.41 9.21 9.21
C TYR A 41 -7.89 8.24 8.14
N THR A 42 -6.80 7.55 8.45
CA THR A 42 -6.27 6.44 7.66
C THR A 42 -6.27 5.20 8.52
N ILE A 43 -6.94 4.15 8.05
CA ILE A 43 -7.07 2.86 8.72
C ILE A 43 -6.27 1.83 7.94
N ARG A 44 -5.44 1.05 8.63
CA ARG A 44 -4.60 0.00 8.03
C ARG A 44 -4.70 -1.29 8.81
N SER A 45 -4.78 -2.40 8.09
CA SER A 45 -4.64 -3.76 8.60
C SER A 45 -3.91 -4.62 7.56
N ARG A 46 -3.65 -5.89 7.88
CA ARG A 46 -2.94 -6.82 6.98
C ARG A 46 -3.78 -7.31 5.80
N THR A 47 -5.11 -7.29 5.90
CA THR A 47 -6.01 -7.70 4.82
C THR A 47 -7.09 -6.66 4.60
N ILE A 48 -7.71 -6.67 3.43
CA ILE A 48 -8.79 -5.73 3.10
C ILE A 48 -10.02 -5.91 4.00
N GLU A 49 -10.40 -7.15 4.34
CA GLU A 49 -11.54 -7.48 5.21
C GLU A 49 -11.33 -6.89 6.60
N ARG A 50 -10.12 -7.04 7.13
CA ARG A 50 -9.78 -6.51 8.46
C ARG A 50 -9.74 -5.00 8.45
N THR A 51 -9.26 -4.39 7.37
CA THR A 51 -9.28 -2.94 7.18
C THR A 51 -10.72 -2.42 7.16
N ARG A 52 -11.63 -3.09 6.45
CA ARG A 52 -13.07 -2.76 6.45
C ARG A 52 -13.70 -2.92 7.83
N ALA A 53 -13.42 -4.02 8.52
CA ALA A 53 -13.95 -4.28 9.85
C ALA A 53 -13.49 -3.22 10.88
N LEU A 54 -12.22 -2.82 10.82
CA LEU A 54 -11.70 -1.76 11.67
C LEU A 54 -12.27 -0.38 11.29
N GLY A 55 -12.38 -0.09 9.99
CA GLY A 55 -13.01 1.13 9.47
C GLY A 55 -14.44 1.30 9.98
N ALA A 56 -15.24 0.23 9.97
CA ALA A 56 -16.59 0.23 10.51
C ALA A 56 -16.63 0.58 12.02
N ARG A 57 -15.63 0.16 12.81
CA ARG A 57 -15.53 0.53 14.23
C ARG A 57 -15.14 1.99 14.41
N VAL A 58 -14.23 2.52 13.58
CA VAL A 58 -13.86 3.94 13.57
C VAL A 58 -15.07 4.81 13.20
N LYS A 59 -15.83 4.40 12.18
CA LYS A 59 -17.07 5.07 11.76
C LYS A 59 -18.08 5.19 12.91
N LYS A 60 -18.30 4.11 13.67
CA LYS A 60 -19.15 4.14 14.87
C LYS A 60 -18.68 5.15 15.92
N CYS A 61 -17.36 5.33 16.09
CA CYS A 61 -16.83 6.34 17.02
C CYS A 61 -17.09 7.78 16.53
N LEU A 62 -17.03 8.02 15.21
CA LEU A 62 -17.37 9.31 14.60
C LEU A 62 -18.87 9.62 14.79
N GLU A 63 -19.73 8.66 14.45
CA GLU A 63 -21.19 8.74 14.59
C GLU A 63 -21.61 8.95 16.06
N ALA A 64 -21.02 8.20 16.99
CA ALA A 64 -21.28 8.39 18.43
C ALA A 64 -20.85 9.78 18.92
N GLY A 65 -19.77 10.34 18.36
CA GLY A 65 -19.34 11.69 18.67
C GLY A 65 -20.35 12.75 18.25
N ALA A 66 -20.93 12.60 17.07
CA ALA A 66 -21.97 13.48 16.54
C ALA A 66 -23.27 13.35 17.33
N LEU A 67 -23.70 12.11 17.59
CA LEU A 67 -24.88 11.81 18.41
C LEU A 67 -24.78 12.44 19.80
N ALA A 68 -23.63 12.30 20.48
CA ALA A 68 -23.44 12.81 21.83
C ALA A 68 -23.46 14.35 21.93
N THR A 69 -23.26 15.06 20.81
CA THR A 69 -23.24 16.53 20.77
C THR A 69 -24.40 17.10 19.97
N GLU A 70 -25.38 16.27 19.58
CA GLU A 70 -26.49 16.65 18.70
C GLU A 70 -26.04 17.31 17.39
N CYS A 71 -24.85 16.95 16.89
CA CYS A 71 -24.34 17.39 15.60
C CYS A 71 -24.64 16.35 14.51
N SER A 72 -24.51 16.76 13.25
CA SER A 72 -24.42 15.85 12.11
C SER A 72 -22.97 15.48 11.81
N VAL A 73 -22.75 14.30 11.24
CA VAL A 73 -21.45 13.90 10.67
C VAL A 73 -21.64 13.52 9.20
N ASP A 74 -20.75 14.03 8.36
CA ASP A 74 -20.60 13.59 6.97
C ASP A 74 -19.28 12.83 6.85
N ILE A 75 -19.32 11.66 6.20
CA ILE A 75 -18.19 10.73 6.12
C ILE A 75 -17.98 10.35 4.67
N GLU A 76 -16.90 10.84 4.10
CA GLU A 76 -16.40 10.44 2.79
C GLU A 76 -15.35 9.33 2.95
N GLU A 77 -15.59 8.19 2.29
CA GLU A 77 -14.63 7.09 2.24
C GLU A 77 -13.83 7.14 0.93
N THR A 78 -12.51 7.09 1.03
CA THR A 78 -11.62 6.96 -0.14
C THR A 78 -11.38 5.49 -0.48
N GLN A 79 -10.77 5.24 -1.65
CA GLN A 79 -10.40 3.89 -2.07
C GLN A 79 -9.59 3.14 -0.99
N ILE A 80 -9.93 1.86 -0.81
CA ILE A 80 -9.24 0.96 0.11
C ILE A 80 -8.20 0.18 -0.69
N TYR A 81 -6.95 0.24 -0.25
CA TYR A 81 -5.88 -0.58 -0.83
C TYR A 81 -5.99 -2.01 -0.29
N ALA A 82 -6.05 -2.96 -1.22
CA ALA A 82 -6.03 -4.37 -0.86
C ALA A 82 -4.63 -4.82 -0.43
N ASP A 83 -4.56 -5.96 0.22
CA ASP A 83 -3.30 -6.67 0.41
C ASP A 83 -2.66 -7.04 -0.93
N LEU A 84 -1.33 -6.99 -0.96
CA LEU A 84 -0.55 -7.25 -2.16
C LEU A 84 -0.23 -8.74 -2.25
N VAL A 85 -0.69 -9.37 -3.32
CA VAL A 85 -0.35 -10.74 -3.66
C VAL A 85 0.52 -10.71 -4.91
N VAL A 86 1.66 -11.39 -4.88
CA VAL A 86 2.57 -11.46 -6.03
C VAL A 86 2.55 -12.86 -6.63
N ASN A 87 2.67 -12.96 -7.94
CA ASN A 87 2.71 -14.22 -8.66
C ASN A 87 4.16 -14.75 -8.76
N PRO A 88 4.56 -15.81 -8.04
CA PRO A 88 5.95 -16.25 -7.97
C PRO A 88 6.57 -16.64 -9.32
N PRO A 89 5.89 -17.35 -10.24
CA PRO A 89 6.42 -17.56 -11.59
C PRO A 89 6.76 -16.25 -12.31
N LEU A 90 5.86 -15.26 -12.25
CA LEU A 90 6.07 -13.96 -12.88
C LEU A 90 7.22 -13.18 -12.21
N CYS A 91 7.32 -13.24 -10.88
CA CYS A 91 8.43 -12.66 -10.11
C CYS A 91 9.78 -13.32 -10.43
N GLY A 92 9.80 -14.65 -10.54
CA GLY A 92 11.00 -15.41 -10.92
C GLY A 92 11.48 -15.05 -12.31
N CYS A 93 10.57 -14.96 -13.29
CA CYS A 93 10.94 -14.52 -14.64
C CYS A 93 11.50 -13.09 -14.64
N PHE A 94 10.92 -12.17 -13.87
CA PHE A 94 11.45 -10.81 -13.76
C PHE A 94 12.86 -10.79 -13.13
N GLN A 95 13.08 -11.60 -12.10
CA GLN A 95 14.39 -11.75 -11.47
C GLN A 95 15.43 -12.33 -12.44
N GLU A 96 15.08 -13.36 -13.23
CA GLU A 96 15.93 -13.92 -14.28
C GLU A 96 16.30 -12.85 -15.31
N CYS A 97 15.31 -12.11 -15.84
CA CYS A 97 15.57 -11.06 -16.83
C CYS A 97 16.42 -9.91 -16.28
N MET A 98 16.28 -9.56 -15.00
CA MET A 98 17.16 -8.59 -14.34
C MET A 98 18.59 -9.11 -14.26
N SER A 99 18.76 -10.39 -13.90
CA SER A 99 20.07 -11.05 -13.81
C SER A 99 20.77 -11.12 -15.17
N ASP A 100 20.03 -11.42 -16.25
CA ASP A 100 20.55 -11.45 -17.62
C ASP A 100 21.05 -10.06 -18.08
N LEU A 101 20.45 -9.00 -17.53
CA LEU A 101 20.86 -7.61 -17.77
C LEU A 101 21.94 -7.12 -16.79
N GLY A 102 22.49 -8.01 -15.97
CA GLY A 102 23.60 -7.74 -15.07
C GLY A 102 23.22 -7.12 -13.72
N GLU A 103 21.94 -7.10 -13.36
CA GLU A 103 21.47 -6.60 -12.06
C GLU A 103 20.89 -7.76 -11.22
N THR A 104 21.47 -8.02 -10.06
CA THR A 104 20.95 -9.03 -9.13
C THR A 104 19.90 -8.40 -8.22
N ILE A 105 18.69 -8.96 -8.25
CA ILE A 105 17.64 -8.65 -7.27
C ILE A 105 17.32 -9.88 -6.44
N LEU A 106 16.92 -9.65 -5.19
CA LEU A 106 16.48 -10.72 -4.30
C LEU A 106 15.06 -11.16 -4.67
N SER A 107 14.79 -12.47 -4.60
CA SER A 107 13.44 -13.02 -4.83
C SER A 107 12.46 -12.61 -3.74
N HIS A 108 12.98 -12.42 -2.52
CA HIS A 108 12.24 -12.04 -1.34
C HIS A 108 13.13 -11.14 -0.49
N ASP A 109 12.55 -10.12 0.12
CA ASP A 109 13.23 -9.33 1.14
C ASP A 109 13.08 -10.05 2.50
N GLU A 110 14.18 -10.22 3.24
CA GLU A 110 14.14 -10.77 4.60
C GLU A 110 13.39 -9.81 5.55
N LEU A 111 13.40 -8.51 5.23
CA LEU A 111 12.65 -7.48 5.92
C LEU A 111 11.48 -7.04 5.05
N LEU A 112 10.27 -7.46 5.44
CA LEU A 112 9.05 -6.93 4.83
C LEU A 112 9.00 -5.41 5.00
N MET A 113 9.29 -4.68 3.92
CA MET A 113 9.16 -3.23 3.91
C MET A 113 7.67 -2.88 4.05
N ALA A 114 7.32 -2.20 5.14
CA ALA A 114 5.93 -1.82 5.39
C ALA A 114 5.46 -0.79 4.34
N GLY A 115 4.67 -1.24 3.38
CA GLY A 115 4.12 -0.43 2.29
C GLY A 115 2.60 -0.43 2.23
N SER A 116 2.05 0.43 1.39
CA SER A 116 0.64 0.43 0.98
C SER A 116 0.60 0.91 -0.46
N THR A 117 0.04 0.09 -1.35
CA THR A 117 0.00 0.31 -2.80
C THR A 117 -1.33 -0.17 -3.35
N ASP A 118 -1.86 0.54 -4.33
CA ASP A 118 -3.06 0.16 -5.10
C ASP A 118 -2.82 -1.05 -6.01
N GLN A 119 -1.55 -1.42 -6.26
CA GLN A 119 -1.19 -2.66 -6.94
C GLN A 119 -1.78 -3.89 -6.23
N GLY A 120 -2.04 -3.84 -4.92
CA GLY A 120 -2.76 -4.89 -4.23
C GLY A 120 -4.15 -5.13 -4.82
N ASN A 121 -4.88 -4.07 -5.17
CA ASN A 121 -6.19 -4.20 -5.81
C ASN A 121 -6.11 -4.88 -7.18
N VAL A 122 -5.09 -4.54 -7.98
CA VAL A 122 -4.84 -5.18 -9.28
C VAL A 122 -4.48 -6.65 -9.11
N SER A 123 -3.66 -6.96 -8.09
CA SER A 123 -3.21 -8.32 -7.82
C SER A 123 -4.29 -9.31 -7.43
N LEU A 124 -5.45 -8.83 -7.00
CA LEU A 124 -6.61 -9.70 -6.75
C LEU A 124 -7.38 -10.06 -8.04
N ILE A 125 -7.15 -9.33 -9.13
CA ILE A 125 -7.94 -9.45 -10.36
C ILE A 125 -7.14 -10.21 -11.43
N VAL A 126 -5.85 -9.91 -11.58
CA VAL A 126 -4.94 -10.51 -12.57
C VAL A 126 -3.60 -10.92 -11.94
N PRO A 127 -2.83 -11.85 -12.56
CA PRO A 127 -1.47 -12.15 -12.12
C PRO A 127 -0.63 -10.88 -12.06
N ALA A 128 -0.04 -10.61 -10.90
CA ALA A 128 0.68 -9.36 -10.66
C ALA A 128 2.11 -9.59 -10.19
N LEU A 129 2.98 -8.68 -10.64
CA LEU A 129 4.35 -8.51 -10.18
C LEU A 129 4.43 -7.19 -9.40
N HIS A 130 5.22 -7.17 -8.33
CA HIS A 130 5.60 -5.94 -7.65
C HIS A 130 7.09 -5.96 -7.29
N GLY A 131 7.92 -5.54 -8.24
CA GLY A 131 9.38 -5.47 -8.07
C GLY A 131 9.80 -4.18 -7.36
N LEU A 132 10.67 -4.30 -6.35
CA LEU A 132 11.32 -3.17 -5.71
C LEU A 132 12.75 -3.04 -6.27
N ILE A 133 13.01 -1.96 -7.00
CA ILE A 133 14.32 -1.69 -7.58
C ILE A 133 15.02 -0.63 -6.74
N GLY A 134 16.09 -1.04 -6.06
CA GLY A 134 16.94 -0.13 -5.31
C GLY A 134 17.72 0.82 -6.23
N ILE A 135 17.80 2.08 -5.83
CA ILE A 135 18.65 3.10 -6.43
C ILE A 135 19.75 3.49 -5.43
N PRO A 136 20.93 3.94 -5.89
CA PRO A 136 21.96 4.41 -4.97
C PRO A 136 21.49 5.64 -4.22
N VAL A 137 21.68 5.63 -2.90
CA VAL A 137 21.31 6.73 -2.00
C VAL A 137 22.49 7.07 -1.11
N SER A 138 22.70 8.35 -0.82
CA SER A 138 23.63 8.78 0.23
C SER A 138 22.97 8.68 1.61
N ASP A 139 23.78 8.48 2.65
CA ASP A 139 23.41 8.65 4.06
C ASP A 139 22.20 7.81 4.53
N GLY A 140 21.95 6.68 3.87
CA GLY A 140 20.83 5.79 4.21
C GLY A 140 19.44 6.41 3.93
N ALA A 141 19.34 7.35 2.99
CA ALA A 141 18.08 7.98 2.64
C ALA A 141 17.01 6.94 2.25
N LYS A 142 15.79 7.15 2.75
CA LYS A 142 14.64 6.28 2.51
C LYS A 142 13.64 6.93 1.58
N ASN A 143 12.75 6.13 0.99
CA ASN A 143 11.58 6.63 0.28
C ASN A 143 10.84 7.68 1.13
N GLN A 144 10.20 8.65 0.45
CA GLN A 144 9.51 9.79 1.09
C GLN A 144 10.42 10.81 1.80
N THR A 145 11.71 10.90 1.42
CA THR A 145 12.63 11.95 1.87
C THR A 145 13.12 12.80 0.71
N ARG A 146 13.52 14.05 0.99
CA ARG A 146 14.10 14.95 -0.04
C ARG A 146 15.40 14.38 -0.64
N GLN A 147 16.19 13.69 0.18
CA GLN A 147 17.43 13.05 -0.23
C GLN A 147 17.16 11.93 -1.24
N PHE A 148 16.12 11.11 -1.01
CA PHE A 148 15.72 10.09 -1.97
C PHE A 148 15.18 10.69 -3.27
N THR A 149 14.48 11.83 -3.22
CA THR A 149 14.10 12.58 -4.43
C THR A 149 15.32 13.00 -5.25
N ALA A 150 16.36 13.53 -4.60
CA ALA A 150 17.60 13.89 -5.29
C ALA A 150 18.32 12.66 -5.86
N ALA A 151 18.38 11.55 -5.11
CA ALA A 151 18.95 10.29 -5.56
C ALA A 151 18.23 9.71 -6.79
N ALA A 152 16.89 9.78 -6.82
CA ALA A 152 16.07 9.30 -7.93
C ALA A 152 16.25 10.10 -9.23
N ALA A 153 16.78 11.33 -9.15
CA ALA A 153 17.05 12.18 -10.30
C ALA A 153 18.43 11.96 -10.93
N THR A 154 19.22 11.01 -10.44
CA THR A 154 20.57 10.73 -10.95
C THR A 154 20.55 9.85 -12.21
N ASP A 155 21.57 9.99 -13.05
CA ASP A 155 21.76 9.16 -14.25
C ASP A 155 21.85 7.66 -13.91
N GLU A 156 22.47 7.33 -12.78
CA GLU A 156 22.57 5.94 -12.32
C GLU A 156 21.22 5.36 -11.89
N ALA A 157 20.39 6.14 -11.18
CA ALA A 157 19.02 5.73 -10.87
C ALA A 157 18.19 5.54 -12.16
N HIS A 158 18.37 6.43 -13.13
CA HIS A 158 17.73 6.31 -14.44
C HIS A 158 18.20 5.05 -15.20
N ARG A 159 19.50 4.77 -15.23
CA ARG A 159 20.08 3.56 -15.85
C ARG A 159 19.48 2.28 -15.26
N ARG A 160 19.37 2.20 -13.93
CA ARG A 160 18.72 1.07 -13.24
C ARG A 160 17.25 0.93 -13.62
N MET A 161 16.54 2.05 -13.76
CA MET A 161 15.14 2.03 -14.19
C MET A 161 14.97 1.56 -15.64
N ILE A 162 15.89 1.92 -16.54
CA ILE A 162 15.90 1.41 -17.92
C ILE A 162 16.12 -0.11 -17.94
N ILE A 163 17.02 -0.63 -17.09
CA ILE A 163 17.23 -2.08 -16.95
C ILE A 163 15.96 -2.76 -16.44
N ALA A 164 15.33 -2.22 -15.40
CA ALA A 164 14.07 -2.73 -14.87
C ALA A 164 12.94 -2.71 -15.92
N GLY A 165 12.85 -1.64 -16.73
CA GLY A 165 11.89 -1.55 -17.82
C GLY A 165 12.12 -2.61 -18.91
N LYS A 166 13.39 -2.88 -19.26
CA LYS A 166 13.74 -3.97 -20.19
C LYS A 166 13.38 -5.34 -19.63
N ALA A 167 13.72 -5.61 -18.36
CA ALA A 167 13.35 -6.86 -17.71
C ALA A 167 11.83 -7.05 -17.68
N MET A 168 11.07 -5.99 -17.36
CA MET A 168 9.60 -6.03 -17.38
C MET A 168 9.06 -6.33 -18.78
N ALA A 169 9.63 -5.72 -19.82
CA ALA A 169 9.25 -5.98 -21.20
C ALA A 169 9.57 -7.42 -21.62
N MET A 170 10.73 -7.96 -21.21
CA MET A 170 11.11 -9.35 -21.48
C MET A 170 10.20 -10.34 -20.77
N SER A 171 9.84 -10.09 -19.51
CA SER A 171 8.87 -10.93 -18.78
C SER A 171 7.49 -10.91 -19.43
N GLY A 172 7.02 -9.72 -19.84
CA GLY A 172 5.76 -9.58 -20.59
C GLY A 172 5.80 -10.28 -21.94
N TRP A 173 6.92 -10.18 -22.67
CA TRP A 173 7.12 -10.90 -23.93
C TRP A 173 7.06 -12.42 -23.73
N ARG A 174 7.79 -12.95 -22.74
CA ARG A 174 7.77 -14.39 -22.42
C ARG A 174 6.35 -14.87 -22.11
N LEU A 175 5.60 -14.10 -21.31
CA LEU A 175 4.19 -14.39 -21.01
C LEU A 175 3.31 -14.50 -22.27
N LEU A 176 3.65 -13.78 -23.35
CA LEU A 176 2.89 -13.77 -24.60
C LEU A 176 3.29 -14.86 -25.60
N VAL A 177 4.52 -15.38 -25.53
CA VAL A 177 5.06 -16.30 -26.55
C VAL A 177 5.37 -17.71 -26.05
N ASP A 178 5.31 -17.94 -24.73
CA ASP A 178 5.59 -19.21 -24.09
C ASP A 178 4.30 -19.70 -23.39
N ASP A 179 3.56 -20.60 -24.08
CA ASP A 179 2.27 -21.13 -23.61
C ASP A 179 2.41 -21.90 -22.29
N ASP A 180 3.54 -22.59 -22.08
CA ASP A 180 3.81 -23.31 -20.84
C ASP A 180 4.00 -22.32 -19.68
N PHE A 181 4.77 -21.25 -19.90
CA PHE A 181 4.95 -20.20 -18.90
C PHE A 181 3.65 -19.42 -18.60
N PHE A 182 2.83 -19.17 -19.62
CA PHE A 182 1.48 -18.61 -19.44
C PHE A 182 0.60 -19.54 -18.59
N GLY A 183 0.61 -20.84 -18.88
CA GLY A 183 -0.10 -21.86 -18.12
C GLY A 183 0.32 -21.89 -16.66
N MET A 184 1.63 -21.91 -16.39
CA MET A 184 2.19 -21.87 -15.04
C MET A 184 1.75 -20.60 -14.27
N THR A 185 1.84 -19.43 -14.90
CA THR A 185 1.44 -18.15 -14.29
C THR A 185 -0.06 -18.14 -13.95
N SER A 186 -0.89 -18.70 -14.83
CA SER A 186 -2.34 -18.79 -14.68
C SER A 186 -2.75 -19.75 -13.57
N VAL A 187 -2.12 -20.93 -13.48
CA VAL A 187 -2.35 -21.91 -12.41
C VAL A 187 -1.97 -21.33 -11.06
N ALA A 188 -0.77 -20.74 -10.94
CA ALA A 188 -0.32 -20.12 -9.70
C ALA A 188 -1.29 -19.02 -9.24
N PHE A 189 -1.81 -18.22 -10.16
CA PHE A 189 -2.79 -17.19 -9.83
C PHE A 189 -4.14 -17.76 -9.35
N ALA A 190 -4.62 -18.84 -9.96
CA ALA A 190 -5.85 -19.52 -9.53
C ALA A 190 -5.72 -20.12 -8.11
N GLU A 191 -4.56 -20.70 -7.79
CA GLU A 191 -4.26 -21.24 -6.46
C GLU A 191 -4.22 -20.13 -5.39
N MET A 192 -3.66 -18.97 -5.72
CA MET A 192 -3.65 -17.80 -4.82
C MET A 192 -5.05 -17.30 -4.49
N LYS A 193 -5.96 -17.25 -5.48
CA LYS A 193 -7.36 -16.85 -5.24
C LYS A 193 -8.12 -17.78 -4.29
N ASN A 194 -7.70 -19.03 -4.16
CA ASN A 194 -8.31 -19.99 -3.25
C ASN A 194 -7.75 -19.91 -1.82
N THR A 195 -6.70 -19.10 -1.60
CA THR A 195 -5.98 -18.97 -0.32
C THR A 195 -6.02 -17.55 0.25
N ALA A 196 -6.40 -16.54 -0.55
CA ALA A 196 -6.68 -15.17 -0.14
C ALA A 196 -8.14 -15.02 0.35
#